data_AF-A0A8T5PLZ9-F1
#
_entry.id   AF-A0A8T5PLZ9-F1
#
_cell.length_a   1.000
_cell.length_b   1.000
_cell.length_c   1.000
_cell.angle_alpha   90.00
_cell.angle_beta   90.00
_cell.angle_gamma   90.00
#
_symmetry.space_group_name_H-M   'P 1'
#
loop_
_entity.id
_entity.type
_entity.pdbx_description
1 polymer ?
#
loop_
_entity_poly.entity_id
_entity_poly.type
_entity_poly.pdbx_seq_one_letter_code
_entity_poly.pdbx_strand_id
1 'polypeptide(L)' 'MKLQDNRGQFKITIPRDLAKIKGWKQGTELVIVMNSEGDLVIKEIKKKR' A
#
# COMPACT_ATOMS: atom_id res chain seq x y z
N MET A 1 6.63 -8.30 -9.10
CA MET A 1 6.43 -6.97 -8.47
C MET A 1 7.80 -6.29 -8.44
N LYS A 2 8.00 -5.19 -9.16
CA LYS A 2 9.31 -4.52 -9.27
C LYS A 2 9.24 -3.20 -8.49
N LEU A 3 10.16 -2.99 -7.56
CA LEU A 3 10.33 -1.70 -6.89
C LEU A 3 10.84 -0.69 -7.93
N GLN A 4 10.12 0.42 -8.09
CA GLN A 4 10.55 1.51 -8.95
C GLN A 4 11.19 2.58 -8.09
N ASP A 5 12.44 2.93 -8.39
CA ASP A 5 13.08 4.11 -7.82
C ASP A 5 12.58 5.35 -8.56
N ASN A 6 12.04 6.31 -7.81
CA ASN A 6 11.73 7.62 -8.35
C ASN A 6 12.20 8.69 -7.36
N ARG A 7 13.41 9.21 -7.59
CA ARG A 7 14.00 10.33 -6.83
C ARG A 7 14.17 10.01 -5.34
N GLY A 8 14.65 8.82 -5.01
CA GLY A 8 14.87 8.39 -3.62
C GLY A 8 13.61 7.96 -2.88
N GLN A 9 12.46 7.94 -3.57
CA GLN A 9 11.22 7.37 -3.04
C GLN A 9 10.92 6.06 -3.78
N PHE A 10 10.96 4.95 -3.05
CA PHE A 10 10.57 3.65 -3.58
C PHE A 10 9.07 3.58 -3.79
N LYS A 11 8.66 3.24 -5.02
CA LYS A 11 7.25 3.04 -5.37
C LYS A 11 6.98 1.57 -5.62
N ILE A 12 5.89 1.11 -5.01
CA ILE A 12 5.29 -0.18 -5.30
C ILE A 12 4.07 0.07 -6.18
N THR A 13 4.03 -0.56 -7.34
CA THR A 13 2.81 -0.56 -8.17
C THR A 13 1.89 -1.65 -7.65
N ILE A 14 0.69 -1.26 -7.23
CA ILE A 14 -0.37 -2.19 -6.85
C ILE A 14 -1.23 -2.47 -8.09
N PRO A 15 -1.37 -3.74 -8.52
CA PRO A 15 -2.28 -4.12 -9.59
C PRO A 15 -3.70 -3.61 -9.36
N ARG A 16 -4.36 -3.15 -10.43
CA ARG A 16 -5.72 -2.57 -10.35
C ARG A 16 -6.74 -3.53 -9.74
N ASP A 17 -6.62 -4.83 -10.02
CA ASP A 17 -7.56 -5.83 -9.51
C ASP A 17 -7.45 -6.01 -8.00
N LEU A 18 -6.23 -5.98 -7.44
CA LEU A 18 -6.01 -6.02 -5.99
C LEU A 18 -6.55 -4.77 -5.30
N ALA A 19 -6.34 -3.59 -5.90
CA ALA A 19 -6.90 -2.35 -5.38
C ALA A 19 -8.44 -2.39 -5.35
N LYS A 20 -9.08 -2.92 -6.41
CA LYS A 20 -10.54 -3.11 -6.46
C LYS A 20 -11.05 -4.07 -5.38
N ILE A 21 -10.41 -5.23 -5.23
CA ILE A 21 -10.78 -6.24 -4.22
C ILE A 21 -10.68 -5.66 -2.81
N LYS A 22 -9.65 -4.84 -2.53
CA LYS A 22 -9.47 -4.16 -1.25
C LYS A 22 -10.31 -2.89 -1.09
N GLY A 23 -11.03 -2.46 -2.13
CA GLY A 23 -11.84 -1.25 -2.12
C GLY A 23 -11.03 0.05 -2.12
N TRP A 24 -9.72 -0.02 -2.42
CA TRP A 24 -8.84 1.14 -2.44
C TRP A 24 -9.13 2.00 -3.68
N LYS A 25 -9.24 3.31 -3.46
CA LYS A 25 -9.47 4.31 -4.50
C LYS A 25 -8.28 5.25 -4.56
N GLN A 26 -8.21 6.04 -5.63
CA GLN A 26 -7.24 7.12 -5.70
C GLN A 26 -7.46 8.08 -4.52
N GLY A 27 -6.39 8.37 -3.77
CA GLY A 27 -6.43 9.18 -2.56
C GLY A 27 -6.66 8.38 -1.26
N THR A 28 -6.84 7.06 -1.31
CA THR A 28 -6.83 6.22 -0.11
C THR A 28 -5.44 6.27 0.55
N GLU A 29 -5.39 6.65 1.82
CA GLU A 29 -4.15 6.64 2.61
C GLU A 29 -3.83 5.22 3.07
N LEU A 30 -2.65 4.73 2.68
CA LEU A 30 -2.17 3.39 3.01
C LEU A 30 -0.88 3.48 3.84
N VAL A 31 -0.69 2.54 4.76
CA VAL A 31 0.55 2.37 5.52
C VAL A 31 1.12 0.98 5.29
N ILE A 32 2.44 0.88 5.23
CA ILE A 32 3.16 -0.39 5.24
C ILE A 32 3.60 -0.64 6.69
N VAL A 33 3.16 -1.76 7.26
CA VAL A 33 3.54 -2.16 8.62
C VAL A 33 4.08 -3.59 8.61
N MET A 34 4.95 -3.90 9.55
CA MET A 34 5.36 -5.28 9.80
C MET A 34 4.29 -5.97 10.66
N ASN A 35 3.82 -7.15 10.28
CA ASN A 35 2.95 -7.96 11.12
C ASN A 35 3.78 -8.72 12.18
N SER A 36 3.13 -9.47 13.07
CA SER A 36 3.77 -10.30 14.09
C SER A 36 4.56 -11.47 13.54
N GLU A 37 4.36 -11.83 12.27
CA GLU A 37 5.02 -12.93 11.57
C GLU A 37 6.29 -12.46 10.84
N GLY A 38 6.57 -11.14 10.84
CA GLY A 38 7.72 -10.54 10.16
C GLY A 38 7.44 -10.13 8.71
N ASP A 39 6.20 -10.25 8.24
CA ASP A 39 5.82 -9.85 6.89
C ASP A 39 5.49 -8.37 6.81
N LEU A 40 5.88 -7.75 5.70
CA LEU A 40 5.42 -6.41 5.33
C LEU A 40 3.99 -6.49 4.76
N VAL A 41 3.05 -5.85 5.45
CA VAL A 41 1.64 -5.79 5.04
C VAL A 41 1.20 -4.35 4.80
N ILE A 42 0.36 -4.16 3.77
CA ILE A 42 -0.23 -2.87 3.42
C ILE A 42 -1.61 -2.78 4.09
N LYS A 43 -1.83 -1.75 4.91
CA LYS A 43 -3.11 -1.50 5.60
C LYS A 43 -3.67 -0.13 5.23
N GLU A 44 -4.99 -0.03 5.19
CA GLU A 44 -5.68 1.25 5.01
C GLU A 44 -5.72 2.03 6.33
N ILE A 45 -5.42 3.32 6.26
CA ILE A 45 -5.55 4.24 7.39
C ILE A 45 -6.91 4.91 7.28
N LYS A 46 -7.85 4.53 8.14
CA LYS A 46 -9.08 5.31 8.31
C LYS A 46 -8.76 6.49 9.22
N LYS A 47 -8.61 7.70 8.66
CA LYS A 47 -8.62 8.92 9.46
C LYS A 47 -9.96 8.97 10.22
N LYS A 48 -9.93 8.70 11.52
CA LYS A 48 -11.03 9.07 12.42
C LYS A 48 -11.06 10.59 12.44
N ARG A 49 -12.09 11.16 11.81
CA ARG A 49 -12.52 12.54 12.06
C ARG A 49 -13.21 12.59 13.42
#